data_AF-A0A1V4IJD8-F1
#
_entry.id   AF-A0A1V4IJD8-F1
#
_cell.length_a   1.000
_cell.length_b   1.000
_cell.length_c   1.000
_cell.angle_alpha   90.00
_cell.angle_beta   90.00
_cell.angle_gamma   90.00
#
_symmetry.space_group_name_H-M   'P 1'
#
loop_
_entity.id
_entity.type
_entity.pdbx_description
1 polymer ?
#
loop_
_entity_poly.entity_id
_entity_poly.type
_entity_poly.pdbx_seq_one_letter_code
_entity_poly.pdbx_strand_id
1 'polypeptide(L)'
;MEKIPTSRIDINNNVYTLPKGYIIMSFANKSFDADKYFDAIWKGFENKRERTEAEMESAKNREGFDKPYFAPDLRILVVAPNGDYSAHCGMWCIP
;
A
#
# COMPACT_ATOMS: atom_id res chain seq x y z
N MET A 1 -3.71 0.01 31.43
CA MET A 1 -2.89 -1.18 31.15
C MET A 1 -2.16 -0.89 29.86
N GLU A 2 -0.85 -0.64 29.92
CA GLU A 2 -0.02 -0.45 28.72
C GLU A 2 -0.04 -1.73 27.90
N LYS A 3 -0.29 -1.61 26.60
CA LYS A 3 -0.28 -2.75 25.68
C LYS A 3 1.17 -2.99 25.26
N ILE A 4 1.65 -4.20 25.49
CA ILE A 4 3.01 -4.61 25.11
C ILE A 4 2.90 -5.29 23.73
N PRO A 5 3.66 -4.84 22.72
CA PRO A 5 3.69 -5.48 21.40
C PRO A 5 4.06 -6.97 21.52
N THR A 6 3.29 -7.86 20.91
CA THR A 6 3.58 -9.31 20.90
C THR A 6 4.71 -9.70 19.95
N SER A 7 5.08 -8.80 19.03
CA SER A 7 6.23 -8.94 18.14
C SER A 7 6.88 -7.58 17.94
N ARG A 8 8.17 -7.47 18.28
CA ARG A 8 9.00 -6.28 18.03
C ARG A 8 10.17 -6.70 17.14
N ILE A 9 10.21 -6.19 15.92
CA ILE A 9 11.39 -6.31 15.06
C ILE A 9 12.02 -4.92 15.03
N ASP A 10 13.13 -4.75 15.77
CA ASP A 10 13.94 -3.54 15.68
C ASP A 10 14.77 -3.62 14.39
N ILE A 11 14.29 -2.96 13.33
CA ILE A 11 15.00 -2.94 12.06
C ILE A 11 15.95 -1.75 12.01
N ASN A 12 17.20 -1.98 12.38
CA ASN A 12 18.28 -1.02 12.18
C ASN A 12 19.05 -1.38 10.90
N ASN A 13 19.30 -0.41 10.02
CA ASN A 13 20.00 -0.58 8.74
C ASN A 13 19.35 -1.55 7.72
N ASN A 14 18.08 -1.34 7.39
CA ASN A 14 17.50 -1.98 6.20
C ASN A 14 18.23 -1.53 4.93
N VAL A 15 19.02 -2.41 4.34
CA VAL A 15 19.57 -2.23 3.00
C VAL A 15 18.81 -3.17 2.08
N TYR A 16 18.04 -2.58 1.17
CA TYR A 16 17.44 -3.30 0.05
C TYR A 16 17.80 -2.57 -1.24
N THR A 17 17.91 -3.32 -2.33
CA THR A 17 18.12 -2.77 -3.66
C THR A 17 16.88 -3.03 -4.49
N LEU A 18 16.46 -2.03 -5.25
CA LEU A 18 15.45 -2.21 -6.28
C LEU A 18 16.14 -2.42 -7.65
N PRO A 19 15.50 -3.15 -8.58
CA PRO A 19 15.95 -3.15 -9.96
C PRO A 19 16.05 -1.72 -10.51
N LYS A 20 16.90 -1.52 -11.53
CA LYS A 20 17.14 -0.19 -12.10
C LYS A 20 15.83 0.52 -12.47
N GLY A 21 15.68 1.76 -12.00
CA GLY A 21 14.55 2.64 -12.31
C GLY A 21 13.29 2.43 -11.47
N TYR A 22 13.25 1.40 -10.63
CA TYR A 22 12.19 1.25 -9.63
C TYR A 22 12.47 2.15 -8.44
N ILE A 23 11.41 2.71 -7.85
CA ILE A 23 11.49 3.58 -6.66
C ILE A 23 10.48 3.15 -5.61
N ILE A 24 10.69 3.59 -4.36
CA ILE A 24 9.69 3.46 -3.29
C ILE A 24 9.01 4.80 -3.04
N MET A 25 7.70 4.72 -2.82
CA MET A 25 6.83 5.84 -2.52
C MET A 25 5.93 5.48 -1.34
N SER A 26 5.75 6.40 -0.40
CA SER A 26 4.73 6.28 0.64
C SER A 26 3.36 6.75 0.11
N PHE A 27 2.25 6.27 0.68
CA PHE A 27 0.92 6.80 0.35
C PHE A 27 0.74 8.25 0.81
N ALA A 28 1.57 8.74 1.74
CA ALA A 28 1.60 10.15 2.13
C ALA A 28 2.24 11.07 1.07
N ASN A 29 2.88 10.50 0.04
CA ASN A 29 3.48 11.28 -1.04
C ASN A 29 2.37 11.96 -1.87
N LYS A 30 2.57 13.23 -2.25
CA LYS A 30 1.61 14.00 -3.06
C LYS A 30 1.34 13.39 -4.44
N SER A 31 2.26 12.57 -4.96
CA SER A 31 2.13 11.87 -6.24
C SER A 31 1.46 10.49 -6.11
N PHE A 32 1.01 10.11 -4.91
CA PHE A 32 0.22 8.89 -4.73
C PHE A 32 -1.18 9.05 -5.33
N ASP A 33 -1.58 8.07 -6.14
CA ASP A 33 -2.86 8.00 -6.82
C ASP A 33 -3.63 6.78 -6.32
N ALA A 34 -4.72 7.02 -5.58
CA ALA A 34 -5.52 5.96 -4.99
C ALA A 34 -6.21 5.09 -6.06
N ASP A 35 -6.68 5.68 -7.16
CA ASP A 35 -7.40 4.95 -8.20
C ASP A 35 -6.44 3.99 -8.91
N LYS A 36 -5.23 4.49 -9.24
CA LYS A 36 -4.16 3.66 -9.78
C LYS A 36 -3.74 2.54 -8.82
N TYR A 37 -3.77 2.80 -7.51
CA TYR A 37 -3.53 1.78 -6.49
C TYR A 37 -4.58 0.68 -6.51
N PHE A 38 -5.87 1.01 -6.46
CA PHE A 38 -6.92 -0.02 -6.50
C PHE A 38 -6.84 -0.85 -7.79
N ASP A 39 -6.50 -0.23 -8.93
CA ASP A 39 -6.27 -0.92 -10.22
C ASP A 39 -5.09 -1.88 -10.18
N ALA A 40 -3.96 -1.47 -9.61
CA ALA A 40 -2.81 -2.33 -9.45
C ALA A 40 -3.12 -3.54 -8.54
N ILE A 41 -3.85 -3.32 -7.44
CA ILE A 41 -4.29 -4.39 -6.53
C ILE A 41 -5.21 -5.37 -7.25
N TRP A 42 -6.21 -4.87 -7.97
CA TRP A 42 -7.14 -5.73 -8.70
C TRP A 42 -6.42 -6.64 -9.69
N LYS A 43 -5.51 -6.09 -10.49
CA LYS A 43 -4.70 -6.85 -11.45
C LYS A 43 -3.70 -7.79 -10.76
N GLY A 44 -3.12 -7.36 -9.64
CA GLY A 44 -2.10 -8.09 -8.88
C GLY A 44 -2.60 -9.38 -8.23
N PHE A 45 -3.90 -9.47 -7.94
CA PHE A 45 -4.56 -10.71 -7.45
C PHE A 45 -5.08 -11.60 -8.60
N GLU A 46 -4.55 -11.45 -9.81
CA GLU A 46 -4.90 -12.25 -11.00
C GLU A 46 -6.40 -12.21 -11.36
N ASN A 47 -7.12 -11.14 -11.02
CA ASN A 47 -8.52 -11.02 -11.42
C ASN A 47 -8.63 -10.91 -12.96
N LYS A 48 -9.27 -11.91 -13.58
CA LYS A 48 -9.45 -12.01 -15.05
C LYS A 48 -10.75 -11.38 -15.56
N ARG A 49 -11.54 -10.79 -14.67
CA ARG A 49 -12.81 -10.14 -15.00
C ARG A 49 -12.76 -8.65 -14.68
N GLU A 50 -13.67 -7.92 -15.30
CA GLU A 50 -14.00 -6.57 -14.89
C GLU A 50 -14.55 -6.55 -13.46
N ARG A 51 -14.36 -5.42 -12.78
CA ARG A 51 -14.97 -5.18 -11.47
C ARG A 51 -16.48 -5.10 -11.59
N THR A 52 -17.16 -5.61 -10.58
CA THR A 52 -18.58 -5.35 -10.36
C THR A 52 -18.79 -3.89 -9.94
N GLU A 53 -20.03 -3.39 -10.04
CA GLU A 53 -20.38 -2.04 -9.57
C GLU A 53 -20.02 -1.84 -8.09
N ALA A 54 -20.28 -2.84 -7.25
CA ALA A 54 -19.95 -2.79 -5.82
C ALA A 54 -18.43 -2.66 -5.57
N GLU A 55 -17.60 -3.39 -6.33
CA GLU A 55 -16.14 -3.30 -6.22
C GLU A 55 -15.61 -1.96 -6.75
N MET A 56 -16.22 -1.41 -7.80
CA MET A 56 -15.89 -0.05 -8.27
C MET A 56 -16.28 1.01 -7.23
N GLU A 57 -17.43 0.85 -6.58
CA GLU A 57 -17.90 1.77 -5.54
C GLU A 57 -17.02 1.70 -4.28
N SER A 58 -16.62 0.50 -3.87
CA SER A 58 -15.66 0.28 -2.78
C SER A 58 -14.32 0.99 -3.04
N ALA A 59 -13.79 0.88 -4.28
CA ALA A 59 -12.56 1.57 -4.69
C ALA A 59 -12.71 3.10 -4.67
N LYS A 60 -13.83 3.63 -5.21
CA LYS A 60 -14.13 5.08 -5.18
C LYS A 60 -14.22 5.64 -3.77
N ASN A 61 -14.85 4.88 -2.86
CA ASN A 61 -14.98 5.24 -1.46
C ASN A 61 -13.71 4.98 -0.64
N ARG A 62 -12.66 4.46 -1.28
CA ARG A 62 -11.35 4.15 -0.68
C ARG A 62 -11.49 3.29 0.57
N GLU A 63 -12.39 2.31 0.52
CA GLU A 63 -12.66 1.46 1.66
C GLU A 63 -11.37 0.86 2.22
N GLY A 64 -11.17 0.97 3.53
CA GLY A 64 -9.95 0.50 4.19
C GLY A 64 -8.98 1.62 4.57
N PHE A 65 -9.03 2.77 3.90
CA PHE A 65 -8.16 3.92 4.23
C PHE A 65 -8.67 4.69 5.45
N ASP A 66 -9.93 4.48 5.83
CA ASP A 66 -10.61 5.06 6.99
C ASP A 66 -10.46 4.21 8.27
N LYS A 67 -9.83 3.03 8.17
CA LYS A 67 -9.77 2.09 9.29
C LYS A 67 -8.93 2.65 10.44
N PRO A 68 -9.28 2.31 11.70
CA PRO A 68 -8.47 2.71 12.87
C PRO A 68 -7.01 2.33 12.68
N TYR A 69 -6.12 3.24 13.09
CA TYR A 69 -4.66 3.11 12.94
C TYR A 69 -4.17 3.10 11.48
N PHE A 70 -5.04 3.60 10.59
CA PHE A 70 -4.82 4.16 9.26
C PHE A 70 -3.61 5.12 9.19
N ALA A 71 -2.42 4.70 8.76
CA ALA A 71 -1.26 5.58 8.65
C ALA A 71 -0.64 5.54 7.24
N PRO A 72 -0.84 6.56 6.38
CA PRO A 72 -0.34 6.57 5.00
C PRO A 72 1.19 6.52 4.88
N ASP A 73 1.90 7.09 5.85
CA ASP A 73 3.35 7.03 6.00
C ASP A 73 3.86 5.62 6.30
N LEU A 74 3.02 4.75 6.89
CA LEU A 74 3.28 3.34 7.11
C LEU A 74 2.78 2.43 5.97
N ARG A 75 2.41 3.02 4.82
CA ARG A 75 2.11 2.31 3.58
C ARG A 75 3.19 2.64 2.57
N ILE A 76 3.84 1.61 2.04
CA ILE A 76 4.85 1.75 1.00
C ILE A 76 4.38 1.09 -0.29
N LEU A 77 4.79 1.69 -1.39
CA LEU A 77 4.50 1.29 -2.75
C LEU A 77 5.80 1.25 -3.54
N VAL A 78 6.00 0.22 -4.34
CA VAL A 78 7.05 0.16 -5.33
C VAL A 78 6.49 0.63 -6.65
N VAL A 79 7.13 1.64 -7.25
CA VAL A 79 6.76 2.21 -8.55
C VAL A 79 7.77 1.75 -9.59
N ALA A 80 7.29 1.16 -10.68
CA ALA A 80 8.07 0.75 -11.83
C ALA A 80 8.58 1.95 -12.65
N PRO A 81 9.61 1.75 -13.51
CA PRO A 81 10.14 2.79 -14.38
C PRO A 81 9.12 3.42 -15.33
N ASN A 82 8.05 2.68 -15.68
CA ASN A 82 6.94 3.18 -16.51
C ASN A 82 5.89 3.97 -15.70
N GLY A 83 6.11 4.13 -14.39
CA GLY A 83 5.21 4.80 -13.46
C GLY A 83 4.14 3.91 -12.86
N ASP A 84 4.05 2.63 -13.24
CA ASP A 84 3.05 1.70 -12.68
C ASP A 84 3.37 1.25 -11.27
N TYR A 85 2.34 0.87 -10.54
CA TYR A 85 2.48 0.37 -9.19
C TYR A 85 2.67 -1.14 -9.23
N SER A 86 3.80 -1.63 -8.73
CA SER A 86 4.23 -3.02 -8.91
C SER A 86 4.15 -3.87 -7.66
N ALA A 87 4.28 -3.27 -6.49
CA ALA A 87 4.13 -3.95 -5.21
C ALA A 87 3.69 -2.94 -4.15
N HIS A 88 3.02 -3.41 -3.11
CA HIS A 88 2.69 -2.61 -1.95
C HIS A 88 2.91 -3.42 -0.67
N CYS A 89 3.20 -2.72 0.42
CA CYS A 89 3.24 -3.30 1.76
C CYS A 89 2.76 -2.25 2.76
N GLY A 90 2.27 -2.69 3.91
CA GLY A 90 1.85 -1.78 4.96
C GLY A 90 1.87 -2.44 6.33
N MET A 91 1.94 -1.62 7.37
CA MET A 91 1.85 -2.07 8.76
C MET A 91 0.80 -1.30 9.55
N TRP A 92 0.11 -2.00 10.44
CA TRP A 92 -0.83 -1.41 11.37
C TRP A 92 -0.06 -1.18 12.67
N CYS A 93 0.06 0.08 13.09
CA CYS A 93 0.70 0.41 14.36
C CYS A 93 -0.38 0.56 15.43
N ILE A 94 -0.53 -0.45 16.28
CA ILE A 94 -1.46 -0.43 17.41
C ILE A 94 -0.69 0.18 18.60
N PRO A 95 -1.23 1.21 19.28
CA PRO A 95 -0.63 1.78 20.49
C PRO A 95 -0.68 0.82 21.69
#